data_AF-A0A2H9T6D8-F1
#
_entry.id   AF-A0A2H9T6D8-F1
#
_cell.length_a   1.000
_cell.length_b   1.000
_cell.length_c   1.000
_cell.angle_alpha   90.00
_cell.angle_beta   90.00
_cell.angle_gamma   90.00
#
_symmetry.space_group_name_H-M   'P 1'
#
loop_
_entity.id
_entity.type
_entity.pdbx_description
1 polymer ?
#
loop_
_entity_poly.entity_id
_entity_poly.type
_entity_poly.pdbx_seq_one_letter_code
_entity_poly.pdbx_strand_id
1 'polypeptide(L)'
;MSACHKATKGSIIAIDGKTLKSSYDKSRKRRAIHRVSAFSAANNVVLGQVKTSEKSNEITAIPELLDLLDIKGCLVTIDAMGCQRNIAKAITKKEGDYLLAVKGNQGRLEQAFKKHFSLNKLSQWESDSYRTDEQSHGRFESCLHIVSDIFDEFVNYSFDWPGMKTLGVVLSGRIVDGEMPDKDEISLRYYISSAKLSA
;
A
#
# COMPACT_ATOMS: atom_id res chain seq x y z
N MET A 1 17.12 8.83 14.82
CA MET A 1 15.87 8.04 14.73
C MET A 1 15.86 6.73 15.53
N SER A 2 16.97 6.31 16.18
CA SER A 2 17.03 5.09 17.01
C SER A 2 15.99 5.03 18.15
N ALA A 3 15.56 6.18 18.68
CA ALA A 3 14.48 6.25 19.68
C ALA A 3 13.11 5.84 19.12
N CYS A 4 12.76 6.25 17.89
CA CYS A 4 11.51 5.84 17.25
C CYS A 4 11.52 4.34 16.90
N HIS A 5 12.67 3.80 16.47
CA HIS A 5 12.84 2.38 16.15
C HIS A 5 12.62 1.45 17.37
N LYS A 6 13.11 1.82 18.56
CA LYS A 6 12.87 1.04 19.80
C LYS A 6 11.41 1.08 20.27
N ALA A 7 10.68 2.15 19.97
CA ALA A 7 9.27 2.31 20.34
C ALA A 7 8.34 1.45 19.46
N THR A 8 8.76 1.13 18.24
CA THR A 8 7.84 0.67 17.20
C THR A 8 7.64 -0.84 17.09
N LYS A 9 8.55 -1.70 17.58
CA LYS A 9 8.42 -3.19 17.59
C LYS A 9 7.55 -3.78 16.43
N GLY A 10 7.90 -3.51 15.18
CA GLY A 10 7.07 -3.95 14.05
C GLY A 10 6.00 -2.97 13.56
N SER A 11 6.16 -1.67 13.85
CA SER A 11 5.17 -0.66 13.44
C SER A 11 5.03 -0.54 11.93
N ILE A 12 3.83 -0.11 11.52
CA ILE A 12 3.53 0.25 10.15
C ILE A 12 4.12 1.64 9.83
N ILE A 13 4.89 1.71 8.74
CA ILE A 13 5.37 2.95 8.14
C ILE A 13 4.69 3.09 6.78
N ALA A 14 3.84 4.10 6.62
CA ALA A 14 3.21 4.42 5.35
C ALA A 14 4.07 5.41 4.56
N ILE A 15 4.42 5.07 3.33
CA ILE A 15 5.08 6.00 2.40
C ILE A 15 4.10 6.38 1.31
N ASP A 16 3.87 7.68 1.18
CA ASP A 16 2.86 8.24 0.28
C ASP A 16 3.32 9.58 -0.30
N GLY A 17 2.95 9.83 -1.55
CA GLY A 17 3.20 11.07 -2.27
C GLY A 17 1.99 12.00 -2.26
N LYS A 18 2.22 13.26 -1.87
CA LYS A 18 1.19 14.29 -1.83
C LYS A 18 1.64 15.54 -2.58
N THR A 19 0.72 16.09 -3.36
CA THR A 19 0.88 17.40 -3.98
C THR A 19 0.27 18.48 -3.09
N LEU A 20 1.06 19.46 -2.68
CA LEU A 20 0.59 20.54 -1.84
C LEU A 20 -0.33 21.48 -2.63
N LYS A 21 -1.57 21.63 -2.15
CA LYS A 21 -2.56 22.53 -2.74
C LYS A 21 -2.06 23.98 -2.70
N SER A 22 -2.28 24.71 -3.79
CA SER A 22 -1.90 26.14 -3.93
C SER A 22 -0.40 26.45 -3.80
N SER A 23 0.47 25.45 -3.94
CA SER A 23 1.94 25.65 -3.90
C SER A 23 2.57 25.98 -5.27
N TYR A 24 1.76 26.08 -6.33
CA TYR A 24 2.22 26.47 -7.65
C TYR A 24 2.42 27.99 -7.72
N ASP A 25 3.40 28.43 -8.51
CA ASP A 25 3.66 29.85 -8.75
C ASP A 25 3.71 30.10 -10.26
N LYS A 26 2.59 30.62 -10.80
CA LYS A 26 2.48 30.92 -12.24
C LYS A 26 3.44 32.04 -12.66
N SER A 27 3.69 33.02 -11.80
CA SER A 27 4.55 34.17 -12.11
C SER A 27 6.01 33.73 -12.34
N ARG A 28 6.46 32.75 -11.55
CA ARG A 28 7.80 32.15 -11.65
C ARG A 28 7.85 30.84 -12.43
N LYS A 29 6.75 30.47 -13.10
CA LYS A 29 6.58 29.20 -13.85
C LYS A 29 6.92 27.94 -13.04
N ARG A 30 6.68 27.95 -11.72
CA ARG A 30 6.95 26.80 -10.83
C ARG A 30 5.69 25.95 -10.67
N ARG A 31 5.85 24.64 -10.86
CA ARG A 31 4.78 23.66 -10.63
C ARG A 31 4.49 23.52 -9.13
N ALA A 32 3.33 22.94 -8.81
CA ALA A 32 3.00 22.61 -7.44
C ALA A 32 4.07 21.69 -6.83
N ILE A 33 4.38 21.91 -5.55
CA ILE A 33 5.32 21.09 -4.80
C ILE A 33 4.70 19.72 -4.58
N HIS A 34 5.40 18.70 -5.08
CA HIS A 34 5.10 17.31 -4.81
C HIS A 34 6.14 16.76 -3.82
N ARG A 35 5.67 15.99 -2.83
CA ARG A 35 6.48 15.53 -1.71
C ARG A 35 6.08 14.11 -1.33
N VAL A 36 7.07 13.27 -1.11
CA VAL A 36 6.89 11.93 -0.53
C VAL A 36 7.21 12.00 0.96
N SER A 37 6.37 11.41 1.78
CA SER A 37 6.56 11.36 3.24
C SER A 37 6.43 9.94 3.78
N ALA A 38 7.22 9.64 4.81
CA ALA A 38 7.14 8.41 5.59
C ALA A 38 6.45 8.73 6.92
N PHE A 39 5.31 8.13 7.16
CA PHE A 39 4.46 8.35 8.33
C PHE A 39 4.44 7.10 9.20
N SER A 40 4.74 7.25 10.49
CA SER A 40 4.64 6.19 11.48
C SER A 40 3.21 6.14 12.03
N ALA A 41 2.47 5.08 11.69
CA ALA A 41 1.08 4.93 12.13
C ALA A 41 0.98 4.79 13.66
N ALA A 42 1.90 4.02 14.26
CA ALA A 42 1.92 3.81 15.71
C ALA A 42 2.15 5.11 16.52
N ASN A 43 2.95 6.02 15.97
CA ASN A 43 3.35 7.24 16.68
C ASN A 43 2.61 8.49 16.20
N ASN A 44 1.80 8.40 15.15
CA ASN A 44 1.11 9.52 14.52
C ASN A 44 2.05 10.67 14.09
N VAL A 45 3.24 10.35 13.61
CA VAL A 45 4.26 11.35 13.20
C VAL A 45 4.85 11.06 11.83
N VAL A 46 5.22 12.13 11.13
CA VAL A 46 6.04 12.06 9.91
C VAL A 46 7.50 11.87 10.32
N LEU A 47 8.09 10.73 9.95
CA LEU A 47 9.48 10.38 10.24
C LEU A 47 10.47 11.07 9.29
N GLY A 48 10.05 11.28 8.05
CA GLY A 48 10.87 11.89 7.03
C GLY A 48 10.05 12.29 5.81
N GLN A 49 10.57 13.22 5.03
CA GLN A 49 9.93 13.67 3.80
C GLN A 49 10.96 14.17 2.79
N VAL A 50 10.73 13.87 1.51
CA VAL A 50 11.57 14.31 0.40
C VAL A 50 10.69 15.04 -0.60
N LYS A 51 11.11 16.25 -0.98
CA LYS A 51 10.49 16.99 -2.07
C LYS A 51 10.97 16.39 -3.39
N THR A 52 10.05 16.02 -4.28
CA THR A 52 10.44 15.54 -5.60
C THR A 52 10.87 16.71 -6.49
N SER A 53 11.83 16.48 -7.38
CA SER A 53 12.20 17.48 -8.38
C SER A 53 11.07 17.66 -9.41
N GLU A 54 11.07 18.77 -10.16
CA GLU A 54 9.95 19.14 -11.06
C GLU A 54 9.61 18.11 -12.16
N LYS A 55 10.54 17.17 -12.42
CA LYS A 55 10.41 16.05 -13.36
C LYS A 55 10.51 14.66 -12.69
N SER A 56 10.79 14.61 -11.39
CA SER A 56 10.95 13.37 -10.63
C SER A 56 9.60 12.89 -10.09
N ASN A 57 9.47 11.57 -10.03
CA ASN A 57 8.29 10.88 -9.53
C ASN A 57 8.60 10.19 -8.19
N GLU A 58 7.55 9.72 -7.53
CA GLU A 58 7.62 9.02 -6.25
C GLU A 58 8.56 7.82 -6.30
N ILE A 59 8.65 7.13 -7.45
CA ILE A 59 9.51 5.95 -7.67
C ILE A 59 10.98 6.25 -7.35
N THR A 60 11.46 7.45 -7.64
CA THR A 60 12.85 7.86 -7.34
C THR A 60 13.02 8.41 -5.93
N ALA A 61 12.00 9.08 -5.39
CA ALA A 61 12.07 9.69 -4.06
C ALA A 61 11.90 8.67 -2.91
N ILE A 62 11.16 7.57 -3.14
CA ILE A 62 10.95 6.52 -2.14
C ILE A 62 12.29 5.87 -1.72
N PRO A 63 13.17 5.41 -2.63
CA PRO A 63 14.49 4.91 -2.26
C PRO A 63 15.33 5.90 -1.45
N GLU A 64 15.38 7.17 -1.86
CA GLU A 64 16.11 8.22 -1.12
C GLU A 64 15.57 8.40 0.30
N LEU A 65 14.24 8.39 0.45
CA LEU A 65 13.59 8.49 1.75
C LEU A 65 13.85 7.25 2.60
N LEU A 66 13.78 6.05 2.01
CA LEU A 66 14.11 4.80 2.70
C LEU A 66 15.54 4.82 3.20
N ASP A 67 16.50 5.35 2.43
CA ASP A 67 17.91 5.43 2.81
C ASP A 67 18.15 6.24 4.09
N LEU A 68 17.36 7.29 4.30
CA LEU A 68 17.41 8.14 5.50
C LEU A 68 16.79 7.48 6.74
N LEU A 69 15.95 6.46 6.57
CA LEU A 69 15.19 5.83 7.65
C LEU A 69 15.84 4.52 8.12
N ASP A 70 15.72 4.26 9.42
CA ASP A 70 15.94 2.95 10.02
C ASP A 70 14.60 2.23 10.10
N ILE A 71 14.38 1.28 9.20
CA ILE A 71 13.11 0.57 8.99
C ILE A 71 13.19 -0.91 9.37
N LYS A 72 14.28 -1.33 10.02
CA LYS A 72 14.47 -2.74 10.39
C LYS A 72 13.29 -3.24 11.22
N GLY A 73 12.75 -4.38 10.81
CA GLY A 73 11.59 -5.02 11.43
C GLY A 73 10.26 -4.30 11.24
N CYS A 74 10.20 -3.15 10.56
CA CYS A 74 8.95 -2.43 10.30
C CYS A 74 8.24 -2.96 9.05
N LEU A 75 6.89 -2.86 9.03
CA LEU A 75 6.10 -3.09 7.82
C LEU A 75 5.93 -1.77 7.07
N VAL A 76 6.54 -1.66 5.89
CA VAL A 76 6.46 -0.49 5.02
C VAL A 76 5.32 -0.67 4.02
N THR A 77 4.28 0.13 4.14
CA THR A 77 3.16 0.16 3.18
C THR A 77 3.33 1.28 2.17
N ILE A 78 3.15 0.96 0.89
CA ILE A 78 3.28 1.91 -0.22
C ILE A 78 2.14 1.72 -1.20
N ASP A 79 1.71 2.83 -1.79
CA ASP A 79 0.69 2.88 -2.80
C ASP A 79 1.06 2.07 -4.07
N ALA A 80 0.12 2.02 -5.02
CA ALA A 80 0.32 1.26 -6.23
C ALA A 80 1.44 1.83 -7.11
N MET A 81 1.63 3.16 -7.13
CA MET A 81 2.66 3.78 -7.94
C MET A 81 4.07 3.36 -7.48
N GLY A 82 4.28 3.24 -6.16
CA GLY A 82 5.50 2.75 -5.54
C GLY A 82 5.67 1.23 -5.54
N CYS A 83 4.72 0.46 -6.07
CA CYS A 83 4.84 -0.99 -6.22
C CYS A 83 5.86 -1.38 -7.29
N GLN A 84 7.13 -1.33 -6.91
CA GLN A 84 8.28 -1.56 -7.79
C GLN A 84 9.25 -2.55 -7.15
N ARG A 85 9.79 -3.48 -7.95
CA ARG A 85 10.70 -4.53 -7.47
C ARG A 85 11.96 -3.98 -6.81
N ASN A 86 12.50 -2.87 -7.31
CA ASN A 86 13.67 -2.21 -6.73
C ASN A 86 13.36 -1.61 -5.34
N ILE A 87 12.16 -1.07 -5.13
CA ILE A 87 11.69 -0.55 -3.85
C ILE A 87 11.50 -1.71 -2.85
N ALA A 88 10.85 -2.80 -3.27
CA ALA A 88 10.75 -4.03 -2.47
C ALA A 88 12.12 -4.56 -2.03
N LYS A 89 13.10 -4.55 -2.95
CA LYS A 89 14.49 -4.93 -2.67
C LYS A 89 15.16 -3.98 -1.68
N ALA A 90 14.92 -2.67 -1.79
CA ALA A 90 15.48 -1.68 -0.87
C ALA A 90 14.95 -1.88 0.56
N ILE A 91 13.65 -2.15 0.71
CA ILE A 91 13.00 -2.41 2.00
C ILE A 91 13.58 -3.68 2.65
N THR A 92 13.57 -4.79 1.91
CA THR A 92 14.07 -6.09 2.41
C THR A 92 15.57 -6.08 2.72
N LYS A 93 16.38 -5.36 1.94
CA LYS A 93 17.82 -5.19 2.22
C LYS A 93 18.07 -4.50 3.57
N LYS A 94 17.15 -3.64 4.01
CA LYS A 94 17.19 -2.98 5.32
C LYS A 94 16.49 -3.78 6.43
N GLU A 95 16.23 -5.06 6.19
CA GLU A 95 15.54 -5.97 7.13
C GLU A 95 14.14 -5.48 7.52
N GLY A 96 13.50 -4.66 6.68
CA GLY A 96 12.08 -4.33 6.79
C GLY A 96 11.23 -5.27 5.94
N ASP A 97 9.94 -5.31 6.24
CA ASP A 97 8.93 -5.97 5.42
C ASP A 97 8.15 -4.95 4.61
N TYR A 98 7.57 -5.35 3.47
CA TYR A 98 6.69 -4.48 2.68
C TYR A 98 5.26 -4.99 2.62
N LEU A 99 4.33 -4.06 2.37
CA LEU A 99 2.98 -4.30 1.88
C LEU A 99 2.74 -3.33 0.72
N LEU A 100 2.74 -3.83 -0.52
CA LEU A 100 2.68 -2.98 -1.71
C LEU A 100 1.34 -3.20 -2.42
N ALA A 101 0.63 -2.10 -2.69
CA ALA A 101 -0.61 -2.17 -3.46
C ALA A 101 -0.32 -2.52 -4.93
N VAL A 102 -1.11 -3.39 -5.54
CA VAL A 102 -0.92 -3.85 -6.92
C VAL A 102 -2.04 -3.28 -7.80
N LYS A 103 -1.68 -2.46 -8.81
CA LYS A 103 -2.63 -1.92 -9.78
C LYS A 103 -1.94 -1.39 -11.03
N GLY A 104 -2.35 -1.81 -12.22
CA GLY A 104 -2.02 -1.23 -13.53
C GLY A 104 -0.56 -1.37 -13.94
N ASN A 105 0.37 -0.82 -13.16
CA ASN A 105 1.81 -0.86 -13.38
C ASN A 105 2.43 -2.26 -13.28
N GLN A 106 1.72 -3.22 -12.68
CA GLN A 106 2.11 -4.63 -12.60
C GLN A 106 1.07 -5.52 -13.30
N GLY A 107 0.80 -5.24 -14.58
CA GLY A 107 -0.35 -5.79 -15.30
C GLY A 107 -0.50 -7.32 -15.24
N ARG A 108 0.59 -8.09 -15.34
CA ARG A 108 0.53 -9.57 -15.23
C ARG A 108 0.14 -10.03 -13.81
N LEU A 109 0.72 -9.41 -12.79
CA LEU A 109 0.42 -9.71 -11.39
C LEU A 109 -1.03 -9.35 -11.06
N GLU A 110 -1.50 -8.17 -11.49
CA GLU A 110 -2.89 -7.75 -11.30
C GLU A 110 -3.87 -8.70 -12.02
N GLN A 111 -3.55 -9.16 -13.23
CA GLN A 111 -4.37 -10.14 -13.94
C GLN A 111 -4.46 -11.48 -13.19
N ALA A 112 -3.36 -11.94 -12.60
CA ALA A 112 -3.36 -13.14 -11.75
C ALA A 112 -4.30 -12.95 -10.54
N PHE A 113 -4.24 -11.79 -9.88
CA PHE A 113 -5.17 -11.44 -8.80
C PHE A 113 -6.63 -11.45 -9.27
N LYS A 114 -6.95 -10.75 -10.36
CA LYS A 114 -8.33 -10.67 -10.90
C LYS A 114 -8.89 -12.04 -11.30
N LYS A 115 -8.05 -12.93 -11.81
CA LYS A 115 -8.44 -14.29 -12.19
C LYS A 115 -8.71 -15.16 -10.97
N HIS A 116 -7.86 -15.07 -9.95
CA HIS A 116 -7.99 -15.92 -8.77
C HIS A 116 -9.05 -15.40 -7.79
N PHE A 117 -9.05 -14.10 -7.52
CA PHE A 117 -9.90 -13.41 -6.55
C PHE A 117 -11.04 -12.65 -7.26
N SER A 118 -11.84 -13.37 -8.05
CA SER A 118 -13.04 -12.79 -8.64
C SER A 118 -14.13 -12.58 -7.58
N LEU A 119 -15.01 -11.58 -7.76
CA LEU A 119 -16.08 -11.26 -6.80
C LEU A 119 -16.92 -12.48 -6.39
N ASN A 120 -17.23 -13.38 -7.33
CA ASN A 120 -18.00 -14.59 -7.06
C ASN A 120 -17.27 -15.59 -6.16
N LYS A 121 -15.93 -15.63 -6.21
CA LYS A 121 -15.12 -16.48 -5.32
C LYS A 121 -14.96 -15.84 -3.96
N LEU A 122 -14.86 -14.52 -3.91
CA LEU A 122 -14.69 -13.74 -2.68
C LEU A 122 -15.93 -13.77 -1.79
N SER A 123 -17.13 -13.81 -2.37
CA SER A 123 -18.38 -13.89 -1.60
C SER A 123 -18.57 -15.23 -0.85
N GLN A 124 -17.78 -16.24 -1.19
CA GLN A 124 -17.79 -17.57 -0.56
C GLN A 124 -16.44 -17.89 0.10
N TRP A 125 -15.61 -16.86 0.34
CA TRP A 125 -14.28 -17.08 0.90
C TRP A 125 -14.37 -17.38 2.39
N GLU A 126 -14.08 -18.63 2.78
CA GLU A 126 -14.16 -19.10 4.17
C GLU A 126 -12.79 -19.12 4.89
N SER A 127 -11.70 -18.75 4.20
CA SER A 127 -10.35 -18.74 4.79
C SER A 127 -10.09 -17.43 5.57
N ASP A 128 -8.82 -17.20 5.94
CA ASP A 128 -8.33 -16.06 6.72
C ASP A 128 -8.85 -14.72 6.18
N SER A 129 -9.89 -14.22 6.84
CA SER A 129 -10.64 -13.04 6.43
C SER A 129 -11.20 -12.30 7.64
N TYR A 130 -11.30 -10.98 7.50
CA TYR A 130 -11.76 -10.06 8.53
C TYR A 130 -12.64 -8.99 7.91
N ARG A 131 -13.78 -8.70 8.55
CA ARG A 131 -14.74 -7.72 8.05
C ARG A 131 -14.83 -6.53 9.00
N THR A 132 -14.82 -5.33 8.43
CA THR A 132 -15.06 -4.08 9.14
C THR A 132 -16.24 -3.35 8.52
N ASP A 133 -17.07 -2.76 9.37
CA ASP A 133 -18.16 -1.89 8.97
C ASP A 133 -17.99 -0.55 9.71
N GLU A 134 -17.83 0.54 8.95
CA GLU A 134 -17.65 1.88 9.50
C GLU A 134 -18.74 2.82 9.00
N GLN A 135 -19.32 3.62 9.92
CA GLN A 135 -20.26 4.68 9.58
C GLN A 135 -19.65 6.04 9.95
N SER A 136 -19.52 6.92 8.96
CA SER A 136 -18.97 8.27 9.14
C SER A 136 -19.57 9.26 8.15
N HIS A 137 -20.00 10.43 8.65
CA HIS A 137 -20.56 11.53 7.85
C HIS A 137 -21.62 11.10 6.82
N GLY A 138 -22.57 10.23 7.21
CA GLY A 138 -23.65 9.73 6.35
C GLY A 138 -23.22 8.62 5.36
N ARG A 139 -21.96 8.20 5.38
CA ARG A 139 -21.44 7.10 4.58
C ARG A 139 -21.27 5.87 5.44
N PHE A 140 -21.67 4.74 4.90
CA PHE A 140 -21.38 3.43 5.46
C PHE A 140 -20.42 2.70 4.53
N GLU A 141 -19.29 2.23 5.06
CA GLU A 141 -18.28 1.50 4.31
C GLU A 141 -18.09 0.12 4.94
N SER A 142 -18.21 -0.90 4.11
CA SER A 142 -17.98 -2.29 4.50
C SER A 142 -16.75 -2.79 3.76
N CYS A 143 -15.75 -3.24 4.50
CA CYS A 143 -14.53 -3.81 3.95
C CYS A 143 -14.38 -5.26 4.40
N LEU A 144 -14.12 -6.15 3.44
CA LEU A 144 -13.68 -7.52 3.66
C LEU A 144 -12.19 -7.58 3.31
N HIS A 145 -11.38 -7.85 4.31
CA HIS A 145 -9.95 -8.11 4.23
C HIS A 145 -9.74 -9.61 4.13
N ILE A 146 -8.89 -10.04 3.20
CA ILE A 146 -8.52 -11.43 3.00
C ILE A 146 -7.00 -11.52 2.90
N VAL A 147 -6.43 -12.50 3.59
CA VAL A 147 -5.02 -12.86 3.46
C VAL A 147 -4.92 -14.29 2.97
N SER A 148 -3.96 -14.53 2.08
CA SER A 148 -3.66 -15.86 1.56
C SER A 148 -2.15 -16.07 1.46
N ASP A 149 -1.72 -17.30 1.69
CA ASP A 149 -0.36 -17.73 1.34
C ASP A 149 -0.15 -17.72 -0.19
N ILE A 150 1.10 -17.81 -0.61
CA ILE A 150 1.42 -17.96 -2.04
C ILE A 150 1.04 -19.37 -2.51
N PHE A 151 0.21 -19.44 -3.54
CA PHE A 151 -0.18 -20.67 -4.24
C PHE A 151 0.35 -20.68 -5.68
N ASP A 152 0.22 -21.80 -6.38
CA ASP A 152 0.89 -22.12 -7.66
C ASP A 152 0.89 -20.98 -8.69
N GLU A 153 -0.23 -20.29 -8.84
CA GLU A 153 -0.40 -19.20 -9.81
C GLU A 153 0.45 -17.95 -9.49
N PHE A 154 0.88 -17.82 -8.24
CA PHE A 154 1.72 -16.72 -7.73
C PHE A 154 3.17 -17.11 -7.46
N VAL A 155 3.51 -18.41 -7.49
CA VAL A 155 4.87 -18.90 -7.23
C VAL A 155 5.89 -18.26 -8.17
N ASN A 156 5.58 -18.14 -9.46
CA ASN A 156 6.51 -17.51 -10.41
C ASN A 156 6.78 -16.03 -10.09
N TYR A 157 5.80 -15.33 -9.51
CA TYR A 157 5.99 -13.93 -9.11
C TYR A 157 6.79 -13.82 -7.81
N SER A 158 6.78 -14.82 -6.93
CA SER A 158 7.57 -14.76 -5.70
C SER A 158 9.07 -14.70 -5.95
N PHE A 159 9.55 -15.24 -7.07
CA PHE A 159 10.94 -15.10 -7.51
C PHE A 159 11.29 -13.67 -7.95
N ASP A 160 10.33 -12.93 -8.48
CA ASP A 160 10.47 -11.54 -8.92
C ASP A 160 10.39 -10.53 -7.77
N TRP A 161 9.71 -10.90 -6.68
CA TRP A 161 9.41 -10.04 -5.53
C TRP A 161 10.16 -10.54 -4.30
N PRO A 162 11.27 -9.88 -3.91
CA PRO A 162 12.13 -10.36 -2.83
C PRO A 162 11.36 -10.66 -1.55
N GLY A 163 11.49 -11.89 -1.07
CA GLY A 163 10.91 -12.31 0.20
C GLY A 163 9.38 -12.27 0.25
N MET A 164 8.66 -12.22 -0.87
CA MET A 164 7.19 -12.28 -0.91
C MET A 164 6.71 -13.55 -0.19
N LYS A 165 5.74 -13.40 0.72
CA LYS A 165 5.19 -14.49 1.55
C LYS A 165 3.67 -14.57 1.52
N THR A 166 2.98 -13.43 1.50
CA THR A 166 1.52 -13.38 1.56
C THR A 166 0.93 -12.44 0.52
N LEU A 167 -0.31 -12.74 0.14
CA LEU A 167 -1.16 -11.99 -0.76
C LEU A 167 -2.31 -11.40 0.05
N GLY A 168 -2.61 -10.12 -0.18
CA GLY A 168 -3.72 -9.43 0.47
C GLY A 168 -4.76 -9.00 -0.55
N VAL A 169 -6.03 -9.13 -0.19
CA VAL A 169 -7.16 -8.63 -0.98
C VAL A 169 -8.10 -7.85 -0.07
N VAL A 170 -8.49 -6.66 -0.52
CA VAL A 170 -9.51 -5.86 0.16
C VAL A 170 -10.65 -5.62 -0.81
N LEU A 171 -11.82 -6.12 -0.44
CA LEU A 171 -13.09 -5.85 -1.10
C LEU A 171 -13.82 -4.79 -0.27
N SER A 172 -14.08 -3.62 -0.84
CA SER A 172 -14.80 -2.55 -0.15
C SER A 172 -16.07 -2.18 -0.92
N GLY A 173 -17.20 -2.05 -0.22
CA GLY A 173 -18.43 -1.49 -0.74
C GLY A 173 -18.83 -0.25 0.06
N ARG A 174 -19.34 0.77 -0.62
CA ARG A 174 -19.80 2.00 0.02
C ARG A 174 -21.30 2.19 -0.19
N ILE A 175 -22.03 2.39 0.89
CA ILE A 175 -23.41 2.83 0.90
C ILE A 175 -23.41 4.33 1.21
N VAL A 176 -24.04 5.11 0.35
CA VAL A 176 -24.25 6.56 0.54
C VAL A 176 -25.75 6.80 0.62
N ASP A 177 -26.20 7.49 1.67
CA ASP A 177 -27.61 7.89 1.86
C ASP A 177 -28.63 6.71 1.84
N GLY A 178 -28.19 5.50 2.22
CA GLY A 178 -29.04 4.31 2.33
C GLY A 178 -29.23 3.52 1.03
N GLU A 179 -28.63 3.95 -0.07
CA GLU A 179 -28.65 3.22 -1.34
C GLU A 179 -27.59 2.11 -1.34
N MET A 180 -28.01 0.88 -1.68
CA MET A 180 -27.06 -0.23 -1.81
C MET A 180 -26.03 0.07 -2.90
N PRO A 181 -24.76 -0.34 -2.74
CA PRO A 181 -23.72 -0.01 -3.69
C PRO A 181 -24.04 -0.70 -5.02
N ASP A 182 -23.97 0.04 -6.12
CA ASP A 182 -23.99 -0.59 -7.44
C ASP A 182 -22.70 -1.42 -7.63
N LYS A 183 -22.69 -2.36 -8.58
CA LYS A 183 -21.49 -3.19 -8.86
C LYS A 183 -20.24 -2.36 -9.13
N ASP A 184 -20.41 -1.16 -9.68
CA ASP A 184 -19.32 -0.23 -9.99
C ASP A 184 -18.78 0.53 -8.76
N GLU A 185 -19.52 0.52 -7.64
CA GLU A 185 -19.10 1.12 -6.36
C GLU A 185 -18.33 0.14 -5.46
N ILE A 186 -18.25 -1.12 -5.88
CA ILE A 186 -17.44 -2.15 -5.23
C ILE A 186 -15.99 -2.01 -5.72
N SER A 187 -15.06 -1.80 -4.77
CA SER A 187 -13.64 -1.65 -5.06
C SER A 187 -12.86 -2.88 -4.61
N LEU A 188 -12.04 -3.43 -5.52
CA LEU A 188 -11.07 -4.47 -5.21
C LEU A 188 -9.67 -3.88 -5.21
N ARG A 189 -8.93 -4.11 -4.12
CA ARG A 189 -7.52 -3.73 -3.97
C ARG A 189 -6.71 -4.97 -3.66
N TYR A 190 -5.58 -5.09 -4.35
CA TYR A 190 -4.68 -6.23 -4.22
C TYR A 190 -3.37 -5.78 -3.62
N TYR A 191 -2.74 -6.66 -2.85
CA TYR A 191 -1.50 -6.38 -2.15
C TYR A 191 -0.58 -7.61 -2.19
N ILE A 192 0.72 -7.35 -2.23
CA ILE A 192 1.75 -8.35 -1.98
C ILE A 192 2.54 -7.94 -0.75
N SER A 193 2.93 -8.92 0.07
CA SER A 193 3.72 -8.66 1.27
C SER A 193 4.88 -9.64 1.44
N SER A 194 5.99 -9.15 1.99
CA SER A 194 7.09 -9.99 2.45
C SER A 194 6.91 -10.50 3.89
N ALA A 195 5.93 -9.96 4.62
CA ALA A 195 5.58 -10.44 5.95
C ALA A 195 4.63 -11.64 5.86
N LYS A 196 4.64 -12.48 6.89
CA LYS A 196 3.52 -13.39 7.14
C LYS A 196 2.45 -12.59 7.87
N LEU A 197 1.31 -12.40 7.23
CA LEU A 197 0.19 -11.63 7.73
C LEU A 197 -1.00 -12.56 7.99
N SER A 198 -1.95 -12.08 8.78
CA SER A 198 -3.32 -12.61 8.89
C SER A 198 -4.30 -11.48 8.62
N ALA A 199 -5.57 -11.81 8.35
CA ALA A 199 -6.61 -10.82 8.12
C ALA A 199 -6.97 -10.01 9.38
#